data_AF-B6QJV8-F1
#
_entry.id   AF-B6QJV8-F1
#
_cell.length_a   1.000
_cell.length_b   1.000
_cell.length_c   1.000
_cell.angle_alpha   90.00
_cell.angle_beta   90.00
_cell.angle_gamma   90.00
#
_symmetry.space_group_name_H-M   'P 1'
#
loop_
_entity.id
_entity.type
_entity.pdbx_description
1 polymer ?
#
loop_
_entity_poly.entity_id
_entity_poly.type
_entity_poly.pdbx_seq_one_letter_code
_entity_poly.pdbx_strand_id
1 'polypeptide(L)'
;MDELITRYFHPAMPISPNHILFTSGVTSLNAMCAMCLIDPGDGILLGQHVSGSFDGDLKVPSGCQLVYALFYGDNPFSMRAVDLYEETYLQARDKKGVSIKALLICNPYNPLGRSYPRETLEALMRFCQKYQIHLISDEEDNTSSGGFVSILSIDPTQLGVDPDLIHVLYGMSKDCARGGVKTGAALSISRFHWPSQISCSIATTILEDHAFIDNFLRQSRKILRSYRDFAARVLDEVEILYARSWWEDTRMTGIELGTLPMGLELGLFSHIQKCAQTCAWGSQDHFVKRSRQPFIQNTLCTAKPGLESLKALEPIISAQIMTLHHSKHHQTYINNLNAALSAQEAATVSNDISALPAIKQKIKFNGGGHINHSLLWRNLAPVGSAETDINAVAPTVKAAIEAKWGSISKFIEGFKQTLLGIQGSGWGWLIAKQDPAEMNSKTLDIVTSKDQDAVVTCDDSVVPLVGVDMWEHAYYLQYLNNKAGYVTEIWKIINWKVAEERFARGVQGEVSFKL
;
A
#
# COMPACT_ATOMS: atom_id res chain seq x y z
N MET A 1 22.61 -2.25 12.04
CA MET A 1 21.64 -3.30 11.64
C MET A 1 21.85 -4.54 12.50
N ASP A 2 23.08 -5.01 12.56
CA ASP A 2 23.63 -5.86 13.63
C ASP A 2 23.17 -5.50 15.05
N GLU A 3 23.23 -4.23 15.45
CA GLU A 3 22.75 -3.80 16.77
C GLU A 3 21.23 -3.98 16.95
N LEU A 4 20.44 -3.67 15.91
CA LEU A 4 18.99 -3.87 15.91
C LEU A 4 18.66 -5.36 16.02
N ILE A 5 19.28 -6.20 15.19
CA ILE A 5 19.07 -7.66 15.23
C ILE A 5 19.48 -8.19 16.60
N THR A 6 20.65 -7.79 17.11
CA THR A 6 21.12 -8.21 18.44
C THR A 6 20.13 -7.85 19.54
N ARG A 7 19.56 -6.64 19.46
CA ARG A 7 18.65 -6.11 20.47
C ARG A 7 17.26 -6.73 20.47
N TYR A 8 16.69 -7.05 19.30
CA TYR A 8 15.30 -7.52 19.22
C TYR A 8 15.16 -9.01 18.87
N PHE A 9 16.15 -9.61 18.20
CA PHE A 9 16.12 -11.02 17.79
C PHE A 9 16.88 -11.91 18.78
N HIS A 10 17.65 -11.32 19.69
CA HIS A 10 18.35 -11.99 20.79
C HIS A 10 19.18 -13.20 20.31
N PRO A 11 20.11 -13.00 19.36
CA PRO A 11 20.83 -14.10 18.75
C PRO A 11 21.68 -14.86 19.79
N ALA A 12 21.70 -16.18 19.70
CA ALA A 12 22.48 -17.05 20.59
C ALA A 12 24.00 -16.91 20.36
N MET A 13 24.40 -16.47 19.16
CA MET A 13 25.78 -16.15 18.79
C MET A 13 25.91 -14.67 18.41
N PRO A 14 27.04 -14.00 18.71
CA PRO A 14 27.27 -12.63 18.30
C PRO A 14 27.20 -12.45 16.78
N ILE A 15 26.44 -11.46 16.32
CA ILE A 15 26.35 -11.07 14.91
C ILE A 15 27.31 -9.93 14.64
N SER A 16 28.15 -10.07 13.61
CA SER A 16 29.04 -9.02 13.13
C SER A 16 28.52 -8.45 11.80
N PRO A 17 28.91 -7.23 11.41
CA PRO A 17 28.56 -6.66 10.12
C PRO A 17 28.94 -7.55 8.92
N ASN A 18 30.00 -8.36 9.04
CA ASN A 18 30.43 -9.28 7.99
C ASN A 18 29.45 -10.44 7.75
N HIS A 19 28.57 -10.72 8.71
CA HIS A 19 27.52 -11.72 8.55
C HIS A 19 26.31 -11.17 7.78
N ILE A 20 26.16 -9.84 7.68
CA ILE A 20 24.97 -9.19 7.12
C ILE A 20 25.20 -8.74 5.69
N LEU A 21 24.26 -9.10 4.81
CA LEU A 21 24.17 -8.65 3.43
C LEU A 21 22.94 -7.79 3.24
N PHE A 22 23.09 -6.65 2.57
CA PHE A 22 22.00 -5.74 2.30
C PHE A 22 21.48 -5.92 0.88
N THR A 23 20.16 -5.89 0.71
CA THR A 23 19.51 -5.91 -0.61
C THR A 23 18.31 -4.98 -0.66
N SER A 24 17.68 -4.86 -1.83
CA SER A 24 16.50 -4.04 -2.08
C SER A 24 15.19 -4.60 -1.50
N GLY A 25 15.18 -4.97 -0.23
CA GLY A 25 14.03 -5.54 0.48
C GLY A 25 13.96 -7.06 0.44
N VAL A 26 13.05 -7.65 1.21
CA VAL A 26 12.92 -9.10 1.40
C VAL A 26 12.55 -9.85 0.13
N THR A 27 11.78 -9.25 -0.78
CA THR A 27 11.52 -9.81 -2.12
C THR A 27 12.82 -10.13 -2.87
N SER A 28 13.80 -9.21 -2.85
CA SER A 28 15.10 -9.46 -3.48
C SER A 28 15.92 -10.50 -2.72
N LEU A 29 15.78 -10.59 -1.40
CA LEU A 29 16.41 -11.65 -0.59
C LEU A 29 15.88 -13.02 -0.94
N ASN A 30 14.56 -13.19 -1.00
CA ASN A 30 13.90 -14.42 -1.40
C ASN A 30 14.40 -14.89 -2.77
N ALA A 31 14.42 -13.99 -3.77
CA ALA A 31 14.93 -14.30 -5.10
C ALA A 31 16.42 -14.71 -5.06
N MET A 32 17.25 -14.01 -4.29
CA MET A 32 18.67 -14.34 -4.18
C MET A 32 18.91 -15.69 -3.50
N CYS A 33 18.21 -15.99 -2.40
CA CYS A 33 18.30 -17.29 -1.75
C CYS A 33 17.88 -18.41 -2.69
N ALA A 34 16.78 -18.24 -3.43
CA ALA A 34 16.35 -19.22 -4.42
C ALA A 34 17.43 -19.42 -5.52
N MET A 35 17.99 -18.35 -6.07
CA MET A 35 19.02 -18.46 -7.11
C MET A 35 20.37 -19.00 -6.61
N CYS A 36 20.71 -18.83 -5.34
CA CYS A 36 22.00 -19.27 -4.80
C CYS A 36 21.96 -20.69 -4.24
N LEU A 37 20.81 -21.14 -3.74
CA LEU A 37 20.69 -22.42 -3.03
C LEU A 37 20.03 -23.52 -3.88
N ILE A 38 19.44 -23.18 -5.03
CA ILE A 38 18.48 -24.07 -5.71
C ILE A 38 18.69 -24.01 -7.21
N ASP A 39 18.90 -25.18 -7.81
CA ASP A 39 18.99 -25.33 -9.25
C ASP A 39 17.59 -25.31 -9.91
N PRO A 40 17.47 -24.87 -11.17
CA PRO A 40 16.21 -24.93 -11.90
C PRO A 40 15.62 -26.35 -11.92
N GLY A 41 14.37 -26.50 -11.50
CA GLY A 41 13.68 -27.79 -11.38
C GLY A 41 13.74 -28.43 -10.00
N ASP A 42 14.66 -28.03 -9.12
CA ASP A 42 14.66 -28.43 -7.71
C ASP A 42 13.57 -27.69 -6.92
N GLY A 43 13.23 -28.18 -5.72
CA GLY A 43 12.08 -27.73 -4.96
C GLY A 43 12.38 -26.96 -3.68
N ILE A 44 11.49 -26.02 -3.33
CA ILE A 44 11.36 -25.39 -2.01
C ILE A 44 10.10 -25.93 -1.33
N LEU A 45 10.25 -26.40 -0.10
CA LEU A 45 9.14 -26.80 0.76
C LEU A 45 8.57 -25.58 1.50
N LEU A 46 7.25 -25.45 1.50
CA LEU A 46 6.50 -24.35 2.11
C LEU A 46 5.27 -24.89 2.85
N GLY A 47 4.85 -24.26 3.94
CA GLY A 47 3.58 -24.59 4.60
C GLY A 47 2.39 -23.94 3.87
N GLN A 48 1.21 -24.57 3.85
CA GLN A 48 -0.01 -23.89 3.40
C GLN A 48 -0.85 -23.43 4.60
N HIS A 49 -1.40 -22.21 4.65
CA HIS A 49 -1.41 -21.15 3.65
C HIS A 49 -0.28 -20.16 3.92
N VAL A 50 0.73 -20.08 3.06
CA VAL A 50 1.69 -18.97 3.07
C VAL A 50 1.28 -17.89 2.09
N SER A 51 1.80 -16.69 2.36
CA SER A 51 1.84 -15.52 1.49
C SER A 51 1.87 -15.86 -0.02
N GLY A 52 0.90 -15.35 -0.79
CA GLY A 52 0.72 -15.66 -2.22
C GLY A 52 1.76 -15.09 -3.18
N SER A 53 2.85 -14.49 -2.68
CA SER A 53 3.89 -13.87 -3.51
C SER A 53 5.12 -14.73 -3.80
N PHE A 54 5.20 -15.92 -3.19
CA PHE A 54 6.40 -16.75 -3.35
C PHE A 54 6.57 -17.31 -4.76
N ASP A 55 5.49 -17.43 -5.54
CA ASP A 55 5.58 -17.77 -6.97
C ASP A 55 6.42 -16.73 -7.75
N GLY A 56 6.16 -15.43 -7.54
CA GLY A 56 6.91 -14.34 -8.17
C GLY A 56 8.30 -14.15 -7.57
N ASP A 57 8.41 -14.25 -6.23
CA ASP A 57 9.64 -13.95 -5.51
C ASP A 57 10.69 -15.07 -5.64
N LEU A 58 10.29 -16.35 -5.69
CA LEU A 58 11.20 -17.50 -5.67
C LEU A 58 11.26 -18.23 -7.00
N LYS A 59 10.10 -18.58 -7.56
CA LYS A 59 10.01 -19.48 -8.71
C LYS A 59 10.34 -18.79 -10.03
N VAL A 60 9.84 -17.57 -10.25
CA VAL A 60 10.13 -16.83 -11.49
C VAL A 60 11.64 -16.57 -11.65
N PRO A 61 12.40 -16.15 -10.62
CA PRO A 61 13.83 -15.86 -10.78
C PRO A 61 14.72 -17.09 -10.87
N SER A 62 14.39 -18.18 -10.16
CA SER A 62 15.27 -19.37 -10.05
C SER A 62 14.85 -20.55 -10.92
N GLY A 63 13.59 -20.62 -11.36
CA GLY A 63 13.03 -21.81 -12.01
C GLY A 63 12.76 -22.97 -11.03
N CYS A 64 12.80 -22.74 -9.72
CA CYS A 64 12.49 -23.76 -8.72
C CYS A 64 11.02 -24.17 -8.71
N GLN A 65 10.72 -25.33 -8.14
CA GLN A 65 9.37 -25.81 -7.87
C GLN A 65 8.96 -25.46 -6.44
N LEU A 66 7.75 -24.92 -6.26
CA LEU A 66 7.20 -24.70 -4.92
C LEU A 66 6.34 -25.92 -4.52
N VAL A 67 6.71 -26.55 -3.42
CA VAL A 67 6.04 -27.74 -2.89
C VAL A 67 5.39 -27.38 -1.56
N TYR A 68 4.05 -27.45 -1.52
CA TYR A 68 3.28 -27.04 -0.36
C TYR A 68 2.89 -28.24 0.52
N ALA A 69 3.26 -28.18 1.80
CA ALA A 69 2.76 -29.06 2.84
C ALA A 69 1.36 -28.59 3.28
N LEU A 70 0.39 -29.49 3.13
CA LEU A 70 -1.01 -29.23 3.49
C LEU A 70 -1.23 -29.62 4.96
N PHE A 71 -1.74 -28.69 5.77
CA PHE A 71 -1.98 -28.96 7.19
C PHE A 71 -3.37 -29.54 7.49
N TYR A 72 -4.31 -29.62 6.53
CA TYR A 72 -5.62 -30.28 6.68
C TYR A 72 -6.43 -29.90 7.96
N GLY A 73 -6.24 -28.69 8.50
CA GLY A 73 -6.86 -28.24 9.75
C GLY A 73 -6.00 -28.42 11.01
N ASP A 74 -4.86 -29.10 10.91
CA ASP A 74 -3.84 -29.16 11.96
C ASP A 74 -3.19 -27.78 12.19
N ASN A 75 -2.73 -27.58 13.42
CA ASN A 75 -2.03 -26.37 13.82
C ASN A 75 -0.64 -26.30 13.14
N PRO A 76 -0.35 -25.29 12.30
CA PRO A 76 0.93 -25.16 11.58
C PRO A 76 2.14 -24.89 12.49
N PHE A 77 1.90 -24.59 13.76
CA PHE A 77 2.91 -24.35 14.77
C PHE A 77 3.16 -25.56 15.68
N SER A 78 2.50 -26.69 15.41
CA SER A 78 2.61 -27.90 16.24
C SER A 78 3.68 -28.86 15.72
N MET A 79 4.04 -29.84 16.55
CA MET A 79 4.92 -30.95 16.11
C MET A 79 4.31 -31.74 14.96
N ARG A 80 2.98 -31.86 14.90
CA ARG A 80 2.28 -32.52 13.78
C ARG A 80 2.55 -31.81 12.45
N ALA A 81 2.72 -30.49 12.45
CA ALA A 81 3.09 -29.75 11.25
C ALA A 81 4.48 -30.15 10.72
N VAL A 82 5.43 -30.45 11.62
CA VAL A 82 6.76 -30.95 11.27
C VAL A 82 6.66 -32.31 10.60
N ASP A 83 5.82 -33.21 11.13
CA ASP A 83 5.56 -34.51 10.49
C ASP A 83 4.98 -34.34 9.09
N LEU A 84 4.05 -33.40 8.89
CA LEU A 84 3.44 -33.12 7.59
C LEU A 84 4.43 -32.52 6.58
N TYR A 85 5.38 -31.70 7.03
CA TYR A 85 6.50 -31.26 6.21
C TYR A 85 7.34 -32.45 5.75
N GLU A 86 7.65 -33.38 6.66
CA GLU A 86 8.42 -34.58 6.35
C GLU A 86 7.67 -35.53 5.40
N GLU A 87 6.38 -35.78 5.64
CA GLU A 87 5.53 -36.55 4.74
C GLU A 87 5.50 -35.94 3.33
N THR A 88 5.39 -34.62 3.24
CA THR A 88 5.38 -33.89 1.96
C THR A 88 6.73 -33.96 1.25
N TYR A 89 7.84 -33.80 2.00
CA TYR A 89 9.20 -33.94 1.49
C TYR A 89 9.42 -35.34 0.87
N LEU A 90 9.07 -36.39 1.63
CA LEU A 90 9.21 -37.77 1.17
C LEU A 90 8.34 -38.05 -0.06
N GLN A 91 7.11 -37.54 -0.10
CA GLN A 91 6.26 -37.67 -1.28
C GLN A 91 6.83 -36.94 -2.51
N ALA A 92 7.39 -35.75 -2.34
CA ALA A 92 8.01 -35.00 -3.44
C ALA A 92 9.22 -35.74 -4.00
N ARG A 93 10.09 -36.25 -3.12
CA ARG A 93 11.28 -37.02 -3.49
C ARG A 93 10.91 -38.35 -4.15
N ASP A 94 10.08 -39.16 -3.49
CA ASP A 94 9.90 -40.57 -3.85
C ASP A 94 8.84 -40.78 -4.93
N LYS A 95 7.82 -39.91 -5.02
CA LYS A 95 6.71 -40.07 -5.99
C LYS A 95 6.80 -39.12 -7.17
N LYS A 96 7.30 -37.90 -6.96
CA LYS A 96 7.34 -36.85 -8.00
C LYS A 96 8.74 -36.65 -8.58
N GLY A 97 9.77 -37.23 -7.97
CA GLY A 97 11.16 -37.09 -8.43
C GLY A 97 11.72 -35.68 -8.26
N VAL A 98 11.14 -34.86 -7.36
CA VAL A 98 11.59 -33.49 -7.09
C VAL A 98 12.61 -33.51 -5.96
N SER A 99 13.83 -33.02 -6.20
CA SER A 99 14.82 -32.84 -5.14
C SER A 99 14.52 -31.55 -4.38
N ILE A 100 14.07 -31.65 -3.12
CA ILE A 100 13.87 -30.47 -2.27
C ILE A 100 15.22 -30.03 -1.71
N LYS A 101 15.53 -28.73 -1.81
CA LYS A 101 16.80 -28.14 -1.33
C LYS A 101 16.65 -27.21 -0.14
N ALA A 102 15.44 -26.69 0.09
CA ALA A 102 15.19 -25.79 1.19
C ALA A 102 13.77 -25.94 1.74
N LEU A 103 13.61 -25.68 3.03
CA LEU A 103 12.36 -25.33 3.69
C LEU A 103 12.35 -23.82 3.92
N LEU A 104 11.28 -23.14 3.51
CA LEU A 104 11.05 -21.73 3.82
C LEU A 104 9.87 -21.57 4.78
N ILE A 105 10.08 -20.80 5.84
CA ILE A 105 9.05 -20.41 6.81
C ILE A 105 8.97 -18.87 6.93
N CYS A 106 7.79 -18.36 7.28
CA CYS A 106 7.62 -16.97 7.69
C CYS A 106 7.40 -16.94 9.20
N ASN A 107 8.16 -16.13 9.94
CA ASN A 107 8.07 -16.05 11.39
C ASN A 107 8.14 -14.58 11.86
N PRO A 108 7.03 -13.95 12.28
CA PRO A 108 5.68 -14.50 12.43
C PRO A 108 5.04 -14.96 11.11
N TYR A 109 4.20 -15.98 11.22
CA TYR A 109 3.56 -16.62 10.08
C TYR A 109 2.56 -15.70 9.41
N ASN A 110 2.74 -15.45 8.11
CA ASN A 110 1.80 -14.72 7.27
C ASN A 110 0.97 -15.73 6.46
N PRO A 111 -0.37 -15.79 6.64
CA PRO A 111 -1.27 -14.73 7.09
C PRO A 111 -1.79 -14.82 8.54
N LEU A 112 -1.34 -15.80 9.33
CA LEU A 112 -1.93 -16.08 10.66
C LEU A 112 -1.50 -15.11 11.76
N GLY A 113 -0.42 -14.35 11.56
CA GLY A 113 0.10 -13.36 12.52
C GLY A 113 0.63 -13.96 13.82
N ARG A 114 1.10 -15.21 13.81
CA ARG A 114 1.61 -15.92 15.00
C ARG A 114 3.05 -16.38 14.81
N SER A 115 3.86 -16.21 15.84
CA SER A 115 5.24 -16.70 15.87
C SER A 115 5.28 -18.20 16.13
N TYR A 116 6.30 -18.87 15.59
CA TYR A 116 6.56 -20.26 15.92
C TYR A 116 7.05 -20.41 17.37
N PRO A 117 6.54 -21.41 18.13
CA PRO A 117 7.14 -21.80 19.40
C PRO A 117 8.59 -22.27 19.20
N ARG A 118 9.41 -22.11 20.24
CA ARG A 118 10.83 -22.53 20.22
C ARG A 118 10.95 -24.01 19.87
N GLU A 119 10.13 -24.85 20.49
CA GLU A 119 10.15 -26.31 20.30
C GLU A 119 9.92 -26.69 18.84
N THR A 120 9.02 -25.98 18.16
CA THR A 120 8.70 -26.19 16.74
C THR A 120 9.85 -25.73 15.84
N LEU A 121 10.46 -24.57 16.13
CA LEU A 121 11.65 -24.10 15.39
C LEU A 121 12.81 -25.10 15.51
N GLU A 122 13.11 -25.56 16.72
CA GLU A 122 14.15 -26.57 16.94
C GLU A 122 13.87 -27.88 16.18
N ALA A 123 12.59 -28.30 16.12
CA ALA A 123 12.19 -29.47 15.36
C ALA A 123 12.37 -29.28 13.84
N LEU A 124 12.03 -28.11 13.30
CA LEU A 124 12.26 -27.78 11.89
C LEU A 124 13.75 -27.71 11.56
N MET A 125 14.59 -27.19 12.45
CA MET A 125 16.05 -27.20 12.30
C MET A 125 16.59 -28.64 12.23
N ARG A 126 16.16 -29.52 13.14
CA ARG A 126 16.54 -30.94 13.13
C ARG A 126 16.04 -31.66 11.87
N PHE A 127 14.84 -31.33 11.39
CA PHE A 127 14.31 -31.83 10.12
C PHE A 127 15.21 -31.45 8.94
N CYS A 128 15.61 -30.18 8.86
CA CYS A 128 16.50 -29.69 7.80
C CYS A 128 17.88 -30.36 7.85
N GLN A 129 18.45 -30.52 9.06
CA GLN A 129 19.67 -31.29 9.28
C GLN A 129 19.54 -32.75 8.82
N LYS A 130 18.45 -33.42 9.19
CA LYS A 130 18.21 -34.84 8.85
C LYS A 130 18.27 -35.08 7.34
N TYR A 131 17.76 -34.14 6.56
CA TYR A 131 17.68 -34.24 5.11
C TYR A 131 18.74 -33.44 4.36
N GLN A 132 19.64 -32.76 5.07
CA GLN A 132 20.67 -31.90 4.50
C GLN A 132 20.09 -30.87 3.51
N ILE A 133 19.01 -30.21 3.94
CA ILE A 133 18.37 -29.11 3.21
C ILE A 133 18.48 -27.82 4.03
N HIS A 134 18.41 -26.67 3.35
CA HIS A 134 18.48 -25.38 4.01
C HIS A 134 17.17 -25.00 4.71
N LEU A 135 17.26 -24.24 5.80
CA LEU A 135 16.13 -23.59 6.45
C LEU A 135 16.23 -22.08 6.23
N ILE A 136 15.27 -21.52 5.52
CA ILE A 136 15.15 -20.08 5.28
C ILE A 136 14.02 -19.55 6.17
N SER A 137 14.37 -18.73 7.17
CA SER A 137 13.41 -18.06 8.05
C SER A 137 13.23 -16.60 7.61
N ASP A 138 12.08 -16.27 7.03
CA ASP A 138 11.67 -14.90 6.72
C ASP A 138 11.08 -14.26 7.98
N GLU A 139 11.86 -13.40 8.65
CA GLU A 139 11.55 -12.88 9.96
C GLU A 139 11.27 -11.37 9.98
N GLU A 140 10.18 -11.01 10.67
CA GLU A 140 9.77 -9.61 10.89
C GLU A 140 9.39 -9.44 12.37
N ASP A 141 10.06 -8.56 13.14
CA ASP A 141 9.69 -8.36 14.55
C ASP A 141 8.39 -7.52 14.67
N ASN A 142 7.25 -8.19 14.53
CA ASN A 142 5.93 -7.59 14.69
C ASN A 142 5.28 -8.10 15.97
N THR A 143 5.63 -7.52 17.13
CA THR A 143 5.06 -8.01 18.41
C THR A 143 3.57 -7.64 18.56
N SER A 144 2.69 -8.47 18.03
CA SER A 144 1.35 -8.67 18.56
C SER A 144 1.38 -9.82 19.56
N SER A 145 1.46 -9.49 20.86
CA SER A 145 1.11 -10.34 22.03
C SER A 145 1.41 -11.86 21.92
N GLY A 146 2.59 -12.28 22.40
CA GLY A 146 3.04 -13.67 22.48
C GLY A 146 4.47 -13.78 21.95
N GLY A 147 5.45 -13.91 22.84
CA GLY A 147 6.89 -13.69 22.58
C GLY A 147 7.36 -14.21 21.22
N PHE A 148 7.81 -13.29 20.36
CA PHE A 148 8.52 -13.63 19.14
C PHE A 148 9.81 -14.37 19.52
N VAL A 149 10.01 -15.54 18.92
CA VAL A 149 11.24 -16.31 19.05
C VAL A 149 11.87 -16.32 17.66
N SER A 150 12.96 -15.57 17.50
CA SER A 150 13.77 -15.66 16.31
C SER A 150 14.52 -16.99 16.29
N ILE A 151 14.69 -17.57 15.11
CA ILE A 151 15.57 -18.73 14.94
C ILE A 151 17.02 -18.40 15.31
N LEU A 152 17.44 -17.13 15.23
CA LEU A 152 18.76 -16.69 15.67
C LEU A 152 18.97 -16.87 17.17
N SER A 153 17.89 -16.86 17.97
CA SER A 153 17.94 -17.07 19.42
C SER A 153 18.13 -18.53 19.84
N ILE A 154 18.36 -19.42 18.87
CA ILE A 154 18.61 -20.85 19.06
C ILE A 154 20.02 -21.14 18.54
N ASP A 155 20.86 -21.77 19.36
CA ASP A 155 22.19 -22.21 18.94
C ASP A 155 22.06 -23.53 18.15
N PRO A 156 22.26 -23.54 16.82
CA PRO A 156 22.13 -24.76 16.01
C PRO A 156 23.11 -25.84 16.43
N THR A 157 24.30 -25.47 16.93
CA THR A 157 25.35 -26.44 17.31
C THR A 157 24.94 -27.28 18.51
N GLN A 158 24.18 -26.70 19.44
CA GLN A 158 23.61 -27.42 20.60
C GLN A 158 22.51 -28.42 20.20
N LEU A 159 21.91 -28.24 19.02
CA LEU A 159 20.93 -29.16 18.46
C LEU A 159 21.56 -30.22 17.55
N GLY A 160 22.88 -30.17 17.33
CA GLY A 160 23.57 -30.98 16.34
C GLY A 160 23.21 -30.63 14.89
N VAL A 161 22.79 -29.38 14.66
CA VAL A 161 22.42 -28.83 13.35
C VAL A 161 23.58 -28.02 12.81
N ASP A 162 23.90 -28.21 11.53
CA ASP A 162 24.90 -27.42 10.82
C ASP A 162 24.43 -25.96 10.69
N PRO A 163 25.17 -24.97 11.25
CA PRO A 163 24.82 -23.56 11.14
C PRO A 163 24.72 -23.08 9.68
N ASP A 164 25.47 -23.68 8.75
CA ASP A 164 25.47 -23.28 7.32
C ASP A 164 24.16 -23.62 6.60
N LEU A 165 23.31 -24.46 7.22
CA LEU A 165 21.97 -24.74 6.72
C LEU A 165 20.95 -23.65 7.09
N ILE A 166 21.26 -22.74 8.01
CA ILE A 166 20.28 -21.81 8.59
C ILE A 166 20.48 -20.40 8.01
N HIS A 167 19.43 -19.88 7.38
CA HIS A 167 19.41 -18.53 6.79
C HIS A 167 18.26 -17.72 7.37
N VAL A 168 18.53 -16.44 7.68
CA VAL A 168 17.51 -15.52 8.20
C VAL A 168 17.43 -14.30 7.31
N LEU A 169 16.20 -14.00 6.88
CA LEU A 169 15.87 -12.84 6.08
C LEU A 169 15.14 -11.85 6.97
N TYR A 170 15.47 -10.58 6.82
CA TYR A 170 14.84 -9.49 7.55
C TYR A 170 14.64 -8.28 6.62
N GLY A 171 13.60 -7.49 6.85
CA GLY A 171 13.48 -6.20 6.19
C GLY A 171 12.56 -5.23 6.89
N MET A 172 12.87 -3.94 6.74
CA MET A 172 12.22 -2.82 7.43
C MET A 172 10.81 -2.49 6.91
N SER A 173 10.25 -3.31 6.02
CA SER A 173 9.05 -2.95 5.26
C SER A 173 7.79 -2.98 6.12
N LYS A 174 7.75 -3.83 7.15
CA LYS A 174 6.56 -4.01 8.00
C LYS A 174 6.75 -3.41 9.37
N ASP A 175 7.75 -3.87 10.11
CA ASP A 175 8.05 -3.48 11.48
C ASP A 175 8.37 -1.98 11.60
N CYS A 176 8.99 -1.39 10.57
CA CYS A 176 9.24 0.05 10.46
C CYS A 176 8.26 0.77 9.52
N ALA A 177 7.30 0.07 8.89
CA ALA A 177 6.39 0.57 7.86
C ALA A 177 7.09 1.30 6.69
N ARG A 178 8.32 0.90 6.34
CA ARG A 178 9.17 1.59 5.35
C ARG A 178 9.39 0.79 4.07
N GLY A 179 8.33 0.21 3.50
CA GLY A 179 8.40 -0.56 2.25
C GLY A 179 9.02 0.21 1.07
N GLY A 180 8.84 1.54 1.03
CA GLY A 180 9.42 2.41 0.00
C GLY A 180 10.93 2.63 0.09
N VAL A 181 11.55 2.34 1.25
CA VAL A 181 13.01 2.49 1.43
C VAL A 181 13.77 1.33 0.81
N LYS A 182 13.12 0.16 0.63
CA LYS A 182 13.69 -1.06 0.03
C LYS A 182 15.00 -1.48 0.70
N THR A 183 14.99 -1.62 2.03
CA THR A 183 16.14 -2.15 2.78
C THR A 183 15.78 -3.52 3.36
N GLY A 184 16.45 -4.56 2.86
CA GLY A 184 16.45 -5.91 3.40
C GLY A 184 17.85 -6.28 3.88
N ALA A 185 17.94 -7.11 4.91
CA ALA A 185 19.17 -7.70 5.39
C ALA A 185 19.03 -9.23 5.42
N ALA A 186 19.98 -9.95 4.85
CA ALA A 186 20.12 -11.39 5.04
C ALA A 186 21.41 -11.69 5.79
N LEU A 187 21.36 -12.76 6.57
CA LEU A 187 22.55 -13.39 7.10
C LEU A 187 22.89 -14.58 6.18
N SER A 188 23.96 -14.45 5.38
CA SER A 188 24.53 -15.41 4.41
C SER A 188 24.38 -15.13 2.89
N ILE A 189 25.50 -15.41 2.19
CA ILE A 189 26.00 -15.27 0.79
C ILE A 189 25.19 -14.56 -0.33
N SER A 190 25.82 -13.52 -0.93
CA SER A 190 25.90 -13.17 -2.39
C SER A 190 25.89 -11.65 -2.70
N ARG A 191 26.48 -11.23 -3.83
CA ARG A 191 27.00 -9.88 -4.16
C ARG A 191 26.26 -9.08 -5.26
N PHE A 192 25.00 -9.38 -5.59
CA PHE A 192 24.38 -8.85 -6.82
C PHE A 192 23.31 -7.76 -6.66
N HIS A 193 22.88 -7.42 -5.44
CA HIS A 193 21.89 -6.36 -5.21
C HIS A 193 22.35 -5.45 -4.07
N TRP A 194 22.52 -4.15 -4.36
CA TRP A 194 22.77 -3.14 -3.34
C TRP A 194 21.54 -2.21 -3.23
N PRO A 195 21.05 -1.90 -2.03
CA PRO A 195 20.09 -0.83 -1.86
C PRO A 195 20.70 0.50 -2.33
N SER A 196 19.85 1.46 -2.72
CA SER A 196 20.34 2.77 -3.16
C SER A 196 21.12 3.44 -2.01
N GLN A 197 22.16 4.22 -2.33
CA GLN A 197 22.92 4.93 -1.29
C GLN A 197 22.01 5.83 -0.43
N ILE A 198 20.99 6.44 -1.04
CA ILE A 198 19.98 7.24 -0.34
C ILE A 198 19.17 6.36 0.62
N SER A 199 18.75 5.18 0.19
CA SER A 199 18.07 4.20 1.05
C SER A 199 18.95 3.76 2.22
N CYS A 200 20.24 3.51 1.97
CA CYS A 200 21.21 3.18 3.01
C CYS A 200 21.36 4.32 4.01
N SER A 201 21.55 5.56 3.55
CA SER A 201 21.66 6.74 4.42
C SER A 201 20.41 6.94 5.27
N ILE A 202 19.23 6.86 4.65
CA ILE A 202 17.95 6.96 5.37
C ILE A 202 17.83 5.85 6.42
N ALA A 203 18.09 4.59 6.04
CA ALA A 203 18.05 3.46 6.95
C ALA A 203 19.02 3.65 8.12
N THR A 204 20.27 4.03 7.85
CA THR A 204 21.29 4.29 8.89
C THR A 204 20.83 5.36 9.87
N THR A 205 20.36 6.53 9.39
CA THR A 205 19.89 7.61 10.27
C THR A 205 18.74 7.18 11.18
N ILE A 206 17.83 6.34 10.69
CA ILE A 206 16.72 5.83 11.50
C ILE A 206 17.23 4.79 12.51
N LEU A 207 18.09 3.88 12.04
CA LEU A 207 18.54 2.72 12.81
C LEU A 207 19.51 3.11 13.95
N GLU A 208 20.24 4.22 13.79
CA GLU A 208 21.12 4.79 14.81
C GLU A 208 20.34 5.56 15.91
N ASP A 209 19.12 6.03 15.63
CA ASP A 209 18.27 6.66 16.64
C ASP A 209 17.48 5.60 17.43
N HIS A 210 18.17 4.97 18.38
CA HIS A 210 17.58 3.93 19.22
C HIS A 210 16.36 4.42 20.02
N ALA A 211 16.35 5.68 20.47
CA ALA A 211 15.25 6.23 21.23
C ALA A 211 13.99 6.38 20.37
N PHE A 212 14.17 6.82 19.12
CA PHE A 212 13.12 6.85 18.11
C PHE A 212 12.59 5.44 17.84
N ILE A 213 13.45 4.44 17.57
CA ILE A 213 13.01 3.07 17.26
C ILE A 213 12.25 2.46 18.43
N ASP A 214 12.77 2.56 19.65
CA ASP A 214 12.10 2.04 20.84
C ASP A 214 10.72 2.67 21.02
N ASN A 215 10.62 3.99 20.79
CA ASN A 215 9.35 4.68 20.88
C ASN A 215 8.39 4.29 19.76
N PHE A 216 8.88 4.22 18.53
CA PHE A 216 8.13 3.86 17.35
C PHE A 216 7.55 2.45 17.47
N LEU A 217 8.39 1.46 17.78
CA LEU A 217 7.96 0.07 17.96
C LEU A 217 6.93 -0.02 19.08
N ARG A 218 7.18 0.60 20.24
CA ARG A 218 6.23 0.60 21.37
C ARG A 218 4.87 1.19 20.99
N GLN A 219 4.84 2.32 20.30
CA GLN A 219 3.60 2.96 19.85
C GLN A 219 2.90 2.14 18.78
N SER A 220 3.64 1.69 17.76
CA SER A 220 3.13 0.83 16.68
C SER A 220 2.46 -0.43 17.24
N ARG A 221 3.13 -1.14 18.16
CA ARG A 221 2.60 -2.34 18.84
C ARG A 221 1.31 -2.05 19.60
N LYS A 222 1.22 -0.91 20.28
CA LYS A 222 0.01 -0.48 21.01
C LYS A 222 -1.14 -0.21 20.05
N ILE A 223 -0.88 0.50 18.96
CA ILE A 223 -1.87 0.87 17.95
C ILE A 223 -2.38 -0.39 17.21
N LEU A 224 -1.46 -1.23 16.72
CA LEU A 224 -1.80 -2.48 16.02
C LEU A 224 -2.63 -3.42 16.91
N ARG A 225 -2.29 -3.52 18.20
CA ARG A 225 -3.11 -4.28 19.16
C ARG A 225 -4.51 -3.69 19.31
N SER A 226 -4.62 -2.37 19.43
CA SER A 226 -5.93 -1.70 19.51
C SER A 226 -6.79 -1.96 18.27
N TYR A 227 -6.22 -1.94 17.07
CA TYR A 227 -6.93 -2.26 15.84
C TYR A 227 -7.32 -3.73 15.76
N ARG A 228 -6.43 -4.65 16.15
CA ARG A 228 -6.74 -6.09 16.22
C ARG A 228 -7.91 -6.34 17.17
N ASP A 229 -7.87 -5.77 18.37
CA ASP A 229 -8.90 -5.98 19.39
C ASP A 229 -10.22 -5.30 19.02
N PHE A 230 -10.18 -4.20 18.26
CA PHE A 230 -11.37 -3.62 17.65
C PHE A 230 -11.98 -4.53 16.57
N ALA A 231 -11.16 -5.00 15.62
CA ALA A 231 -11.62 -5.91 14.57
C ALA A 231 -12.18 -7.22 15.15
N ALA A 232 -11.51 -7.78 16.16
CA ALA A 232 -11.96 -8.95 16.92
C ALA A 232 -13.36 -8.74 17.52
N ARG A 233 -13.59 -7.60 18.19
CA ARG A 233 -14.90 -7.25 18.75
C ARG A 233 -15.98 -7.12 17.68
N VAL A 234 -15.68 -6.45 16.56
CA VAL A 234 -16.64 -6.31 15.46
C VAL A 234 -17.02 -7.67 14.89
N LEU A 235 -16.04 -8.56 14.68
CA LEU A 235 -16.30 -9.92 14.20
C LEU A 235 -17.11 -10.75 15.21
N ASP A 236 -16.86 -10.57 16.50
CA ASP A 236 -17.63 -11.21 17.57
C ASP A 236 -19.10 -10.75 17.56
N GLU A 237 -19.35 -9.45 17.38
CA GLU A 237 -20.70 -8.87 17.34
C GLU A 237 -21.55 -9.39 16.18
N VAL A 238 -20.91 -9.75 15.06
CA VAL A 238 -21.58 -10.33 13.89
C VAL A 238 -21.46 -11.85 13.81
N GLU A 239 -21.01 -12.50 14.89
CA GLU A 239 -20.85 -13.96 15.02
C GLU A 239 -19.98 -14.61 13.93
N ILE A 240 -19.03 -13.85 13.38
CA ILE A 240 -18.10 -14.38 12.38
C ILE A 240 -16.90 -15.00 13.09
N LEU A 241 -16.72 -16.29 12.89
CA LEU A 241 -15.59 -17.02 13.44
C LEU A 241 -14.28 -16.56 12.79
N TYR A 242 -13.28 -16.31 13.63
CA TYR A 242 -11.91 -16.02 13.21
C TYR A 242 -10.91 -16.70 14.14
N ALA A 243 -9.66 -16.68 13.69
CA ALA A 243 -8.50 -17.13 14.44
C ALA A 243 -8.26 -16.31 15.72
N ARG A 244 -8.94 -16.59 16.83
CA ARG A 244 -8.51 -16.08 18.15
C ARG A 244 -7.25 -16.83 18.61
N SER A 245 -7.40 -18.16 18.63
CA SER A 245 -6.38 -19.19 18.68
C SER A 245 -7.08 -20.50 18.27
N TRP A 246 -6.88 -21.00 17.04
CA TRP A 246 -7.68 -22.11 16.44
C TRP A 246 -7.63 -23.46 17.19
N TRP A 247 -6.99 -23.56 18.36
CA TRP A 247 -6.70 -24.84 19.04
C TRP A 247 -6.83 -24.80 20.56
N GLU A 248 -7.28 -23.70 21.17
CA GLU A 248 -7.55 -23.65 22.62
C GLU A 248 -9.05 -23.73 22.94
N ASP A 249 -9.93 -23.58 21.94
CA ASP A 249 -11.38 -23.60 22.13
C ASP A 249 -11.98 -24.91 21.58
N THR A 250 -12.24 -25.86 22.47
CA THR A 250 -12.79 -27.22 22.20
C THR A 250 -14.21 -27.24 21.64
N ARG A 251 -14.78 -26.09 21.25
CA ARG A 251 -16.16 -25.97 20.75
C ARG A 251 -16.36 -26.33 19.27
N MET A 252 -15.29 -26.55 18.50
CA MET A 252 -15.35 -26.81 17.05
C MET A 252 -15.06 -28.26 16.62
N THR A 253 -14.89 -29.20 17.55
CA THR A 253 -14.61 -30.62 17.23
C THR A 253 -15.84 -31.42 16.74
N GLY A 254 -16.94 -30.75 16.40
CA GLY A 254 -18.23 -31.41 16.12
C GLY A 254 -18.87 -31.11 14.76
N ILE A 255 -18.17 -30.53 13.79
CA ILE A 255 -18.74 -30.30 12.46
C ILE A 255 -18.27 -31.40 11.51
N GLU A 256 -19.12 -32.43 11.34
CA GLU A 256 -19.02 -33.33 10.19
C GLU A 256 -19.17 -32.50 8.91
N LEU A 257 -18.15 -32.55 8.05
CA LEU A 257 -18.18 -32.02 6.68
C LEU A 257 -19.08 -32.90 5.81
N GLY A 258 -20.37 -32.90 6.10
CA GLY A 258 -21.39 -33.63 5.38
C GLY A 258 -22.66 -32.80 5.40
N THR A 259 -23.01 -32.22 4.25
CA THR A 259 -24.24 -31.47 3.97
C THR A 259 -24.29 -30.01 4.45
N LEU A 260 -23.87 -29.09 3.57
CA LEU A 260 -24.47 -27.76 3.50
C LEU A 260 -25.16 -27.61 2.13
N PRO A 261 -26.41 -27.10 2.07
CA PRO A 261 -27.13 -26.97 0.82
C PRO A 261 -26.53 -25.85 -0.05
N MET A 262 -26.48 -26.10 -1.36
CA MET A 262 -26.22 -25.08 -2.37
C MET A 262 -27.23 -23.93 -2.22
N GLY A 263 -26.74 -22.75 -1.83
CA GLY A 263 -27.47 -21.49 -1.99
C GLY A 263 -27.53 -20.64 -0.74
N LEU A 264 -26.48 -19.85 -0.48
CA LEU A 264 -26.59 -18.52 0.11
C LEU A 264 -25.33 -17.69 -0.20
N GLU A 265 -25.60 -16.46 -0.61
CA GLU A 265 -24.81 -15.56 -1.46
C GLU A 265 -23.48 -15.01 -0.90
N LEU A 266 -22.45 -15.17 -1.72
CA LEU A 266 -21.26 -14.36 -2.11
C LEU A 266 -21.02 -12.90 -1.62
N GLY A 267 -21.80 -12.30 -0.72
CA GLY A 267 -21.63 -10.88 -0.32
C GLY A 267 -20.61 -10.62 0.79
N LEU A 268 -20.63 -11.44 1.85
CA LEU A 268 -19.96 -11.13 3.13
C LEU A 268 -18.47 -11.52 3.19
N PHE A 269 -18.05 -12.51 2.40
CA PHE A 269 -16.65 -12.97 2.38
C PHE A 269 -15.67 -11.94 1.79
N SER A 270 -16.15 -11.01 0.95
CA SER A 270 -15.31 -10.03 0.26
C SER A 270 -14.80 -8.89 1.15
N HIS A 271 -15.47 -8.61 2.27
CA HIS A 271 -15.13 -7.49 3.15
C HIS A 271 -14.08 -7.86 4.21
N ILE A 272 -14.10 -9.10 4.69
CA ILE A 272 -13.19 -9.59 5.73
C ILE A 272 -11.79 -9.83 5.17
N GLN A 273 -11.71 -10.24 3.90
CA GLN A 273 -10.43 -10.40 3.20
C GLN A 273 -9.72 -9.04 2.95
N LYS A 274 -10.48 -7.95 2.80
CA LYS A 274 -9.94 -6.58 2.62
C LYS A 274 -9.29 -6.03 3.89
N CYS A 275 -9.86 -6.28 5.08
CA CYS A 275 -9.29 -5.81 6.34
C CYS A 275 -7.99 -6.56 6.73
N ALA A 276 -7.84 -7.83 6.33
CA ALA A 276 -6.60 -8.58 6.52
C ALA A 276 -5.49 -8.16 5.53
N GLN A 277 -5.87 -7.70 4.33
CA GLN A 277 -4.95 -7.25 3.27
C GLN A 277 -4.50 -5.79 3.39
N THR A 278 -5.04 -4.98 4.30
CA THR A 278 -4.53 -3.62 4.56
C THR A 278 -3.46 -3.58 5.65
N CYS A 279 -3.37 -4.60 6.51
CA CYS A 279 -2.35 -4.68 7.57
C CYS A 279 -1.13 -5.56 7.19
N ALA A 280 -1.29 -6.48 6.24
CA ALA A 280 -0.20 -7.17 5.57
C ALA A 280 -0.29 -6.77 4.09
N TRP A 281 0.84 -6.59 3.41
CA TRP A 281 0.98 -6.39 1.94
C TRP A 281 1.25 -4.96 1.44
N GLY A 282 2.54 -4.64 1.46
CA GLY A 282 3.21 -3.98 0.34
C GLY A 282 4.30 -4.90 -0.21
N SER A 283 3.94 -5.98 -0.91
CA SER A 283 4.87 -6.72 -1.77
C SER A 283 4.20 -7.05 -3.11
N GLN A 284 5.03 -7.12 -4.14
CA GLN A 284 4.74 -6.75 -5.53
C GLN A 284 3.91 -7.76 -6.35
N ASP A 285 3.27 -8.75 -5.75
CA ASP A 285 2.62 -9.85 -6.50
C ASP A 285 1.12 -9.69 -6.76
N HIS A 286 0.55 -8.51 -6.48
CA HIS A 286 -0.76 -8.14 -7.02
C HIS A 286 -0.71 -7.54 -8.44
N PHE A 287 0.44 -7.57 -9.11
CA PHE A 287 0.58 -7.04 -10.47
C PHE A 287 0.40 -8.07 -11.60
N VAL A 288 0.48 -9.39 -11.37
CA VAL A 288 0.55 -10.37 -12.49
C VAL A 288 -0.64 -11.33 -12.63
N LYS A 289 -1.56 -11.44 -11.65
CA LYS A 289 -2.78 -12.28 -11.78
C LYS A 289 -4.12 -11.55 -11.68
N ARG A 290 -4.12 -10.21 -11.82
CA ARG A 290 -5.33 -9.42 -12.15
C ARG A 290 -5.39 -8.99 -13.62
N SER A 291 -4.52 -9.50 -14.49
CA SER A 291 -4.46 -9.14 -15.92
C SER A 291 -5.46 -9.88 -16.82
N ARG A 292 -6.54 -10.46 -16.28
CA ARG A 292 -7.61 -11.06 -17.10
C ARG A 292 -9.02 -10.56 -16.86
N GLN A 293 -9.20 -9.45 -16.14
CA GLN A 293 -10.41 -8.62 -16.28
C GLN A 293 -10.05 -7.13 -16.17
N PRO A 294 -10.62 -6.27 -17.02
CA PRO A 294 -10.28 -4.85 -17.08
C PRO A 294 -10.80 -4.12 -15.83
N PHE A 295 -9.99 -4.10 -14.76
CA PHE A 295 -10.27 -3.31 -13.56
C PHE A 295 -9.66 -1.90 -13.66
N ILE A 296 -9.81 -1.26 -14.82
CA ILE A 296 -10.07 0.18 -14.96
C ILE A 296 -11.15 0.34 -16.06
N GLN A 297 -12.25 -0.38 -15.91
CA GLN A 297 -13.50 0.03 -16.55
C GLN A 297 -14.47 0.44 -15.44
N ASN A 298 -14.80 1.74 -15.44
CA ASN A 298 -15.96 2.38 -14.82
C ASN A 298 -15.96 2.85 -13.35
N THR A 299 -14.96 2.63 -12.50
CA THR A 299 -15.07 3.11 -11.10
C THR A 299 -14.58 4.54 -10.83
N LEU A 300 -13.93 5.21 -11.80
CA LEU A 300 -13.51 6.63 -11.67
C LEU A 300 -14.51 7.64 -12.27
N CYS A 301 -15.69 7.19 -12.69
CA CYS A 301 -16.74 8.06 -13.21
C CYS A 301 -18.00 7.94 -12.35
N THR A 302 -17.97 8.54 -11.16
CA THR A 302 -19.23 8.82 -10.44
C THR A 302 -19.76 10.16 -10.92
N ALA A 303 -20.94 10.07 -11.55
CA ALA A 303 -21.77 11.13 -12.11
C ALA A 303 -21.21 11.84 -13.36
N LYS A 304 -21.58 11.30 -14.54
CA LYS A 304 -21.78 12.11 -15.75
C LYS A 304 -22.72 13.27 -15.37
N PRO A 305 -22.28 14.54 -15.34
CA PRO A 305 -23.23 15.63 -15.29
C PRO A 305 -24.06 15.49 -16.58
N GLY A 306 -25.38 15.39 -16.46
CA GLY A 306 -26.25 15.39 -17.64
C GLY A 306 -25.92 16.62 -18.48
N LEU A 307 -26.03 16.53 -19.82
CA LEU A 307 -25.75 17.68 -20.70
C LEU A 307 -26.61 18.91 -20.32
N GLU A 308 -27.75 18.68 -19.67
CA GLU A 308 -28.63 19.69 -19.09
C GLU A 308 -28.01 20.43 -17.90
N SER A 309 -27.17 19.79 -17.09
CA SER A 309 -26.52 20.42 -15.94
C SER A 309 -25.39 21.37 -16.33
N LEU A 310 -24.84 21.25 -17.55
CA LEU A 310 -23.75 22.13 -18.03
C LEU A 310 -24.26 23.54 -18.36
N LYS A 311 -25.51 23.65 -18.84
CA LYS A 311 -26.17 24.95 -19.02
C LYS A 311 -26.46 25.66 -17.69
N ALA A 312 -26.53 24.91 -16.60
CA ALA A 312 -26.83 25.44 -15.28
C ALA A 312 -25.70 26.33 -14.72
N LEU A 313 -24.52 26.35 -15.37
CA LEU A 313 -23.39 27.20 -15.02
C LEU A 313 -23.39 28.54 -15.79
N GLU A 314 -24.29 28.71 -16.75
CA GLU A 314 -24.47 29.98 -17.47
C GLU A 314 -25.14 31.03 -16.55
N PRO A 315 -24.75 32.31 -16.65
CA PRO A 315 -23.85 32.90 -17.66
C PRO A 315 -22.36 32.86 -17.27
N ILE A 316 -22.00 32.21 -16.16
CA ILE A 316 -20.63 32.29 -15.61
C ILE A 316 -19.63 31.49 -16.45
N ILE A 317 -20.00 30.28 -16.88
CA ILE A 317 -19.25 29.52 -17.89
C ILE A 317 -20.24 28.91 -18.87
N SER A 318 -19.99 29.11 -20.16
CA SER A 318 -20.84 28.61 -21.24
C SER A 318 -20.90 27.09 -21.26
N ALA A 319 -22.06 26.56 -21.61
CA ALA A 319 -22.24 25.13 -21.81
C ALA A 319 -21.28 24.58 -22.89
N GLN A 320 -20.90 25.41 -23.87
CA GLN A 320 -19.94 25.04 -24.92
C GLN A 320 -18.55 24.75 -24.32
N ILE A 321 -18.02 25.64 -23.47
CA ILE A 321 -16.75 25.42 -22.77
C ILE A 321 -16.81 24.12 -21.99
N MET A 322 -17.83 23.95 -21.15
CA MET A 322 -17.94 22.78 -20.28
C MET A 322 -18.13 21.47 -21.06
N THR A 323 -18.83 21.52 -22.20
CA THR A 323 -18.97 20.37 -23.10
C THR A 323 -17.61 19.95 -23.66
N LEU A 324 -16.79 20.90 -24.11
CA LEU A 324 -15.43 20.61 -24.61
C LEU A 324 -14.50 20.15 -23.49
N HIS A 325 -14.57 20.80 -22.32
CA HIS A 325 -13.82 20.42 -21.12
C HIS A 325 -14.04 18.95 -20.75
N HIS A 326 -15.29 18.49 -20.77
CA HIS A 326 -15.63 17.10 -20.48
C HIS A 326 -15.28 16.16 -21.64
N SER A 327 -15.91 16.38 -22.81
CA SER A 327 -15.91 15.42 -23.91
C SER A 327 -14.62 15.36 -24.72
N LYS A 328 -13.78 16.40 -24.64
CA LYS A 328 -12.50 16.47 -25.35
C LYS A 328 -11.33 16.48 -24.38
N HIS A 329 -11.20 17.49 -23.53
CA HIS A 329 -10.00 17.65 -22.69
C HIS A 329 -9.90 16.54 -21.64
N HIS A 330 -10.91 16.39 -20.78
CA HIS A 330 -10.91 15.37 -19.74
C HIS A 330 -10.84 13.94 -20.33
N GLN A 331 -11.62 13.67 -21.38
CA GLN A 331 -11.57 12.37 -22.08
C GLN A 331 -10.18 12.08 -22.68
N THR A 332 -9.49 13.08 -23.21
CA THR A 332 -8.13 12.91 -23.76
C THR A 332 -7.14 12.56 -22.65
N TYR A 333 -7.22 13.21 -21.48
CA TYR A 333 -6.39 12.85 -20.33
C TYR A 333 -6.62 11.41 -19.89
N ILE A 334 -7.88 10.96 -19.82
CA ILE A 334 -8.21 9.57 -19.47
C ILE A 334 -7.63 8.59 -20.50
N ASN A 335 -7.85 8.84 -21.79
CA ASN A 335 -7.35 7.97 -22.86
C ASN A 335 -5.82 7.86 -22.85
N ASN A 336 -5.13 8.99 -22.71
CA ASN A 336 -3.68 9.04 -22.70
C ASN A 336 -3.08 8.47 -21.41
N LEU A 337 -3.75 8.64 -20.27
CA LEU A 337 -3.37 8.01 -19.00
C LEU A 337 -3.42 6.49 -19.13
N ASN A 338 -4.54 5.95 -19.64
CA ASN A 338 -4.68 4.51 -19.87
C ASN A 338 -3.59 3.97 -20.80
N ALA A 339 -3.31 4.67 -21.90
CA ALA A 339 -2.24 4.29 -22.83
C ALA A 339 -0.85 4.34 -22.16
N ALA A 340 -0.58 5.34 -21.31
CA ALA A 340 0.69 5.45 -20.59
C ALA A 340 0.86 4.35 -19.53
N LEU A 341 -0.21 3.99 -18.83
CA LEU A 341 -0.21 2.88 -17.86
C LEU A 341 0.03 1.54 -18.56
N SER A 342 -0.62 1.26 -19.69
CA SER A 342 -0.34 0.06 -20.49
C SER A 342 1.11 0.03 -21.01
N ALA A 343 1.65 1.18 -21.42
CA ALA A 343 3.05 1.27 -21.84
C ALA A 343 4.02 1.04 -20.66
N GLN A 344 3.69 1.51 -19.46
CA GLN A 344 4.48 1.27 -18.25
C GLN A 344 4.53 -0.22 -17.91
N GLU A 345 3.38 -0.90 -17.98
CA GLU A 345 3.27 -2.34 -17.76
C GLU A 345 4.18 -3.10 -18.74
N ALA A 346 4.08 -2.80 -20.04
CA ALA A 346 4.90 -3.41 -21.07
C ALA A 346 6.41 -3.16 -20.87
N ALA A 347 6.80 -1.93 -20.53
CA ALA A 347 8.20 -1.59 -20.26
C ALA A 347 8.74 -2.29 -18.99
N THR A 348 7.89 -2.47 -17.98
CA THR A 348 8.25 -3.20 -16.75
C THR A 348 8.46 -4.68 -17.03
N VAL A 349 7.55 -5.31 -17.79
CA VAL A 349 7.65 -6.74 -18.17
C VAL A 349 8.88 -7.02 -19.04
N SER A 350 9.22 -6.10 -19.95
CA SER A 350 10.37 -6.23 -20.84
C SER A 350 11.70 -5.73 -20.26
N ASN A 351 11.70 -5.22 -19.02
CA ASN A 351 12.85 -4.57 -18.39
C ASN A 351 13.46 -3.42 -19.22
N ASP A 352 12.62 -2.71 -19.99
CA ASP A 352 13.04 -1.51 -20.74
C ASP A 352 13.05 -0.29 -19.82
N ILE A 353 14.10 -0.20 -19.02
CA ILE A 353 14.32 0.91 -18.08
C ILE A 353 14.47 2.25 -18.84
N SER A 354 14.91 2.22 -20.09
CA SER A 354 15.16 3.43 -20.89
C SER A 354 13.87 4.15 -21.32
N ALA A 355 12.78 3.41 -21.50
CA ALA A 355 11.47 3.99 -21.83
C ALA A 355 10.74 4.60 -20.62
N LEU A 356 11.04 4.14 -19.40
CA LEU A 356 10.31 4.51 -18.18
C LEU A 356 10.29 6.03 -17.89
N PRO A 357 11.36 6.82 -18.07
CA PRO A 357 11.33 8.26 -17.82
C PRO A 357 10.28 8.99 -18.66
N ALA A 358 10.20 8.70 -19.97
CA ALA A 358 9.23 9.32 -20.86
C ALA A 358 7.79 8.89 -20.52
N ILE A 359 7.59 7.62 -20.15
CA ILE A 359 6.29 7.10 -19.72
C ILE A 359 5.85 7.76 -18.42
N LYS A 360 6.73 7.90 -17.44
CA LYS A 360 6.43 8.59 -16.17
C LYS A 360 6.00 10.04 -16.39
N GLN A 361 6.62 10.76 -17.32
CA GLN A 361 6.18 12.12 -17.66
C GLN A 361 4.76 12.15 -18.23
N LYS A 362 4.40 11.16 -19.07
CA LYS A 362 3.03 11.03 -19.60
C LYS A 362 2.02 10.69 -18.50
N ILE A 363 2.36 9.80 -17.56
CA ILE A 363 1.52 9.48 -16.41
C ILE A 363 1.32 10.72 -15.55
N LYS A 364 2.39 11.46 -15.23
CA LYS A 364 2.33 12.69 -14.44
C LYS A 364 1.35 13.69 -15.07
N PHE A 365 1.52 13.99 -16.35
CA PHE A 365 0.71 15.00 -17.04
C PHE A 365 -0.76 14.57 -17.22
N ASN A 366 -1.01 13.36 -17.74
CA ASN A 366 -2.38 12.92 -18.03
C ASN A 366 -3.11 12.46 -16.76
N GLY A 367 -2.39 11.90 -15.81
CA GLY A 367 -2.90 11.56 -14.49
C GLY A 367 -3.35 12.81 -13.75
N GLY A 368 -2.47 13.82 -13.63
CA GLY A 368 -2.85 15.05 -12.97
C GLY A 368 -3.97 15.80 -13.70
N GLY A 369 -4.01 15.72 -15.04
CA GLY A 369 -5.16 16.18 -15.83
C GLY A 369 -6.47 15.49 -15.43
N HIS A 370 -6.46 14.17 -15.30
CA HIS A 370 -7.65 13.42 -14.84
C HIS A 370 -8.06 13.79 -13.41
N ILE A 371 -7.12 13.88 -12.46
CA ILE A 371 -7.41 14.27 -11.07
C ILE A 371 -8.01 15.66 -11.01
N ASN A 372 -7.34 16.65 -11.62
CA ASN A 372 -7.73 18.05 -11.51
C ASN A 372 -9.14 18.27 -12.06
N HIS A 373 -9.48 17.62 -13.19
CA HIS A 373 -10.82 17.69 -13.76
C HIS A 373 -11.86 16.94 -12.93
N SER A 374 -11.52 15.76 -12.41
CA SER A 374 -12.43 15.01 -11.52
C SER A 374 -12.77 15.82 -10.25
N LEU A 375 -11.81 16.59 -9.73
CA LEU A 375 -12.04 17.53 -8.64
C LEU A 375 -12.90 18.73 -9.08
N LEU A 376 -12.63 19.29 -10.27
CA LEU A 376 -13.35 20.43 -10.85
C LEU A 376 -14.84 20.15 -11.01
N TRP A 377 -15.23 19.00 -11.57
CA TRP A 377 -16.64 18.67 -11.81
C TRP A 377 -17.49 18.71 -10.55
N ARG A 378 -16.93 18.22 -9.43
CA ARG A 378 -17.58 18.26 -8.12
C ARG A 378 -17.47 19.62 -7.43
N ASN A 379 -16.54 20.45 -7.88
CA ASN A 379 -16.31 21.80 -7.35
C ASN A 379 -17.28 22.84 -7.93
N LEU A 380 -18.10 22.49 -8.91
CA LEU A 380 -19.04 23.39 -9.56
C LEU A 380 -20.48 23.07 -9.17
N ALA A 381 -21.29 24.11 -8.99
CA ALA A 381 -22.72 24.03 -8.72
C ALA A 381 -23.48 25.01 -9.64
N PRO A 382 -24.77 24.73 -9.95
CA PRO A 382 -25.60 25.64 -10.73
C PRO A 382 -25.61 27.06 -10.17
N VAL A 383 -25.66 28.05 -11.06
CA VAL A 383 -25.80 29.46 -10.68
C VAL A 383 -27.07 29.63 -9.84
N GLY A 384 -26.94 30.28 -8.69
CA GLY A 384 -28.07 30.51 -7.77
C GLY A 384 -28.49 29.29 -6.95
N SER A 385 -27.76 28.16 -7.05
CA SER A 385 -27.95 27.03 -6.14
C SER A 385 -27.59 27.41 -4.71
N ALA A 386 -28.30 26.88 -3.73
CA ALA A 386 -27.97 27.02 -2.31
C ALA A 386 -26.56 26.50 -1.98
N GLU A 387 -26.03 25.57 -2.77
CA GLU A 387 -24.66 25.03 -2.61
C GLU A 387 -23.56 26.07 -2.92
N THR A 388 -23.92 27.19 -3.55
CA THR A 388 -23.00 28.31 -3.84
C THR A 388 -22.94 29.36 -2.73
N ASP A 389 -23.82 29.28 -1.72
CA ASP A 389 -23.80 30.19 -0.57
C ASP A 389 -22.95 29.63 0.57
N ILE A 390 -21.69 30.07 0.64
CA ILE A 390 -20.74 29.69 1.68
C ILE A 390 -21.28 29.91 3.10
N ASN A 391 -22.15 30.91 3.31
CA ASN A 391 -22.70 31.20 4.64
C ASN A 391 -23.71 30.14 5.08
N ALA A 392 -24.42 29.53 4.13
CA ALA A 392 -25.44 28.54 4.39
C ALA A 392 -24.87 27.11 4.48
N VAL A 393 -23.89 26.76 3.64
CA VAL A 393 -23.49 25.35 3.44
C VAL A 393 -22.06 25.01 3.88
N ALA A 394 -21.24 25.97 4.28
CA ALA A 394 -19.83 25.73 4.61
C ALA A 394 -19.34 26.51 5.84
N PRO A 395 -19.98 26.32 7.02
CA PRO A 395 -19.66 27.10 8.21
C PRO A 395 -18.22 26.91 8.71
N THR A 396 -17.67 25.69 8.61
CA THR A 396 -16.32 25.40 9.11
C THR A 396 -15.25 25.97 8.17
N VAL A 397 -15.42 25.79 6.87
CA VAL A 397 -14.53 26.39 5.86
C VAL A 397 -14.59 27.91 5.93
N LYS A 398 -15.79 28.50 6.07
CA LYS A 398 -15.96 29.95 6.26
C LYS A 398 -15.17 30.45 7.46
N ALA A 399 -15.34 29.83 8.62
CA ALA A 399 -14.64 30.22 9.84
C ALA A 399 -13.11 30.13 9.67
N ALA A 400 -12.61 29.06 9.04
CA ALA A 400 -11.19 28.90 8.77
C ALA A 400 -10.65 29.95 7.77
N ILE A 401 -11.45 30.33 6.77
CA ILE A 401 -11.11 31.42 5.84
C ILE A 401 -11.05 32.76 6.58
N GLU A 402 -12.06 33.07 7.39
CA GLU A 402 -12.12 34.33 8.14
C GLU A 402 -10.98 34.41 9.17
N ALA A 403 -10.58 33.28 9.76
CA ALA A 403 -9.43 33.22 10.67
C ALA A 403 -8.10 33.56 9.96
N LYS A 404 -7.88 33.07 8.73
CA LYS A 404 -6.62 33.30 8.00
C LYS A 404 -6.58 34.63 7.22
N TRP A 405 -7.66 35.01 6.55
CA TRP A 405 -7.71 36.17 5.66
C TRP A 405 -8.54 37.34 6.22
N GLY A 406 -9.20 37.16 7.36
CA GLY A 406 -10.04 38.18 8.02
C GLY A 406 -11.44 38.35 7.43
N SER A 407 -11.66 37.98 6.17
CA SER A 407 -12.99 37.95 5.54
C SER A 407 -12.97 37.11 4.26
N ILE A 408 -14.13 36.59 3.85
CA ILE A 408 -14.28 35.90 2.55
C ILE A 408 -13.87 36.81 1.39
N SER A 409 -14.21 38.10 1.44
CA SER A 409 -13.86 39.08 0.40
C SER A 409 -12.34 39.21 0.22
N LYS A 410 -11.59 39.33 1.33
CA LYS A 410 -10.12 39.36 1.30
C LYS A 410 -9.51 38.05 0.81
N PHE A 411 -10.10 36.91 1.17
CA PHE A 411 -9.68 35.62 0.65
C PHE A 411 -9.86 35.54 -0.87
N ILE A 412 -11.04 35.89 -1.38
CA ILE A 412 -11.33 35.89 -2.82
C ILE A 412 -10.35 36.82 -3.54
N GLU A 413 -10.12 38.05 -3.03
CA GLU A 413 -9.16 38.98 -3.64
C GLU A 413 -7.74 38.39 -3.68
N GLY A 414 -7.25 37.84 -2.57
CA GLY A 414 -5.95 37.18 -2.51
C GLY A 414 -5.84 36.02 -3.52
N PHE A 415 -6.89 35.21 -3.63
CA PHE A 415 -6.95 34.10 -4.57
C PHE A 415 -6.95 34.58 -6.02
N LYS A 416 -7.69 35.64 -6.35
CA LYS A 416 -7.68 36.25 -7.68
C LYS A 416 -6.28 36.73 -8.06
N GLN A 417 -5.57 37.39 -7.15
CA GLN A 417 -4.19 37.81 -7.40
C GLN A 417 -3.28 36.61 -7.68
N THR A 418 -3.41 35.52 -6.92
CA THR A 418 -2.67 34.28 -7.18
C THR A 418 -2.98 33.69 -8.56
N LEU A 419 -4.26 33.63 -8.96
CA LEU A 419 -4.68 33.11 -10.27
C LEU A 419 -4.16 33.95 -11.45
N LEU A 420 -4.18 35.27 -11.30
CA LEU A 420 -3.66 36.19 -12.32
C LEU A 420 -2.13 36.15 -12.43
N GLY A 421 -1.44 35.80 -11.33
CA GLY A 421 0.01 35.60 -11.31
C GLY A 421 0.48 34.33 -12.03
N ILE A 422 -0.41 33.39 -12.37
CA ILE A 422 -0.05 32.18 -13.12
C ILE A 422 0.33 32.56 -14.55
N GLN A 423 1.62 32.34 -14.87
CA GLN A 423 2.17 32.49 -16.21
C GLN A 423 1.99 31.19 -17.00
N GLY A 424 1.37 31.27 -18.17
CA GLY A 424 1.03 30.09 -18.99
C GLY A 424 -0.14 29.31 -18.40
N SER A 425 -0.06 27.99 -18.50
CA SER A 425 -1.13 27.07 -18.11
C SER A 425 -0.93 26.55 -16.68
N GLY A 426 -2.04 26.32 -15.98
CA GLY A 426 -1.99 25.81 -14.61
C GLY A 426 -3.33 25.88 -13.90
N TRP A 427 -3.26 25.73 -12.58
CA TRP A 427 -4.42 25.70 -11.69
C TRP A 427 -4.13 26.49 -10.42
N GLY A 428 -5.16 27.10 -9.84
CA GLY A 428 -5.12 27.63 -8.47
C GLY A 428 -6.02 26.83 -7.54
N TRP A 429 -5.56 26.60 -6.31
CA TRP A 429 -6.21 25.72 -5.35
C TRP A 429 -6.34 26.37 -3.98
N LEU A 430 -7.52 26.22 -3.37
CA LEU A 430 -7.68 26.34 -1.92
C LEU A 430 -7.45 24.95 -1.36
N ILE A 431 -6.48 24.83 -0.47
CA ILE A 431 -6.16 23.57 0.20
C ILE A 431 -6.30 23.69 1.71
N ALA A 432 -6.56 22.57 2.37
CA ALA A 432 -6.32 22.41 3.80
C ALA A 432 -5.09 21.52 4.00
N LYS A 433 -4.12 21.99 4.76
CA LYS A 433 -2.99 21.20 5.27
C LYS A 433 -3.37 20.68 6.65
N GLN A 434 -3.42 19.37 6.80
CA GLN A 434 -3.71 18.71 8.07
C GLN A 434 -2.41 18.47 8.83
N ASP A 435 -2.31 18.91 10.09
CA ASP A 435 -1.12 18.63 10.89
C ASP A 435 -1.04 17.12 11.20
N PRO A 436 0.04 16.42 10.83
CA PRO A 436 0.21 15.00 11.16
C PRO A 436 0.27 14.75 12.68
N ALA A 437 0.74 15.72 13.47
CA ALA A 437 0.83 15.64 14.93
C ALA A 437 -0.49 16.00 15.63
N GLU A 438 -1.35 16.80 14.98
CA GLU A 438 -2.64 17.22 15.49
C GLU A 438 -3.73 17.04 14.44
N MET A 439 -4.31 15.83 14.34
CA MET A 439 -5.31 15.52 13.30
C MET A 439 -6.53 16.47 13.25
N ASN A 440 -6.82 17.20 14.33
CA ASN A 440 -7.91 18.18 14.38
C ASN A 440 -7.49 19.59 13.94
N SER A 441 -6.20 19.84 13.76
CA SER A 441 -5.65 21.11 13.30
C SER A 441 -5.51 21.10 11.78
N LYS A 442 -6.21 22.02 11.12
CA LYS A 442 -6.15 22.22 9.66
C LYS A 442 -5.85 23.68 9.38
N THR A 443 -4.81 23.93 8.59
CA THR A 443 -4.48 25.27 8.12
C THR A 443 -4.86 25.40 6.64
N LEU A 444 -5.55 26.48 6.28
CA LEU A 444 -5.89 26.73 4.88
C LEU A 444 -4.72 27.37 4.15
N ASP A 445 -4.58 27.14 2.85
CA ASP A 445 -3.59 27.82 2.01
C ASP A 445 -4.06 27.97 0.56
N ILE A 446 -3.49 28.94 -0.14
CA ILE A 446 -3.69 29.12 -1.59
C ILE A 446 -2.40 28.69 -2.28
N VAL A 447 -2.50 27.69 -3.15
CA VAL A 447 -1.36 27.16 -3.90
C VAL A 447 -1.66 27.13 -5.40
N THR A 448 -0.62 27.05 -6.21
CA THR A 448 -0.74 26.88 -7.67
C THR A 448 -0.09 25.58 -8.09
N SER A 449 -0.60 24.97 -9.15
CA SER A 449 0.08 23.88 -9.85
C SER A 449 0.27 24.25 -11.32
N LYS A 450 1.45 23.92 -11.85
CA LYS A 450 1.81 24.21 -13.24
C LYS A 450 1.19 23.17 -14.17
N ASP A 451 0.73 23.62 -15.33
CA ASP A 451 0.19 22.75 -16.39
C ASP A 451 -0.91 21.81 -15.87
N GLN A 452 -0.68 20.51 -15.90
CA GLN A 452 -1.58 19.48 -15.37
C GLN A 452 -1.00 18.77 -14.15
N ASP A 453 -0.01 19.36 -13.48
CA ASP A 453 0.48 18.79 -12.22
C ASP A 453 -0.67 18.70 -11.21
N ALA A 454 -0.82 17.53 -10.58
CA ALA A 454 -1.87 17.30 -9.61
C ALA A 454 -1.55 17.99 -8.28
N VAL A 455 -2.55 18.61 -7.66
CA VAL A 455 -2.41 19.32 -6.37
C VAL A 455 -1.95 18.41 -5.22
N VAL A 456 -2.17 17.10 -5.34
CA VAL A 456 -1.92 16.08 -4.31
C VAL A 456 -0.54 15.42 -4.39
N THR A 457 0.30 15.72 -5.39
CA THR A 457 1.46 14.87 -5.72
C THR A 457 2.67 14.99 -4.80
N CYS A 458 2.69 15.93 -3.85
CA CYS A 458 3.89 16.26 -3.07
C CYS A 458 3.73 16.10 -1.55
N ASP A 459 2.50 16.02 -1.05
CA ASP A 459 2.22 16.08 0.38
C ASP A 459 0.89 15.38 0.70
N ASP A 460 0.98 14.22 1.35
CA ASP A 460 -0.19 13.41 1.76
C ASP A 460 -1.06 14.12 2.82
N SER A 461 -0.61 15.24 3.38
CA SER A 461 -1.38 16.07 4.32
C SER A 461 -2.29 17.10 3.64
N VAL A 462 -2.22 17.22 2.31
CA VAL A 462 -2.95 18.24 1.54
C VAL A 462 -4.32 17.73 1.09
N VAL A 463 -5.36 18.47 1.46
CA VAL A 463 -6.75 18.23 1.04
C VAL A 463 -7.20 19.37 0.10
N PRO A 464 -7.41 19.11 -1.20
CA PRO A 464 -7.89 20.13 -2.11
C PRO A 464 -9.36 20.43 -1.87
N LEU A 465 -9.70 21.67 -1.53
CA LEU A 465 -11.08 22.09 -1.27
C LEU A 465 -11.73 22.63 -2.53
N VAL A 466 -11.10 23.64 -3.15
CA VAL A 466 -11.59 24.36 -4.34
C VAL A 466 -10.47 24.45 -5.36
N GLY A 467 -10.77 24.20 -6.64
CA GLY A 467 -9.82 24.30 -7.75
C GLY A 467 -10.37 25.14 -8.89
N VAL A 468 -9.54 26.01 -9.46
CA VAL A 468 -9.86 26.85 -10.63
C VAL A 468 -8.86 26.53 -11.75
N ASP A 469 -9.39 26.11 -12.90
CA ASP A 469 -8.61 25.81 -14.10
C ASP A 469 -8.21 27.12 -14.79
N MET A 470 -6.91 27.33 -14.98
CA MET A 470 -6.35 28.53 -15.62
C MET A 470 -5.73 28.22 -16.99
N TRP A 471 -6.06 27.07 -17.59
CA TRP A 471 -5.83 26.84 -19.01
C TRP A 471 -6.75 27.71 -19.87
N GLU A 472 -6.26 28.16 -21.03
CA GLU A 472 -7.07 28.99 -21.94
C GLU A 472 -8.37 28.30 -22.37
N HIS A 473 -8.37 26.96 -22.50
CA HIS A 473 -9.59 26.21 -22.82
C HIS A 473 -10.72 26.41 -21.81
N ALA A 474 -10.40 26.85 -20.58
CA ALA A 474 -11.36 26.98 -19.49
C ALA A 474 -12.22 28.26 -19.58
N TYR A 475 -11.77 29.26 -20.33
CA TYR A 475 -12.42 30.56 -20.34
C TYR A 475 -12.45 31.23 -21.72
N TYR A 476 -11.52 30.90 -22.63
CA TYR A 476 -11.25 31.73 -23.80
C TYR A 476 -12.45 31.86 -24.76
N LEU A 477 -13.26 30.81 -24.93
CA LEU A 477 -14.43 30.88 -25.83
C LEU A 477 -15.50 31.88 -25.38
N GLN A 478 -15.50 32.29 -24.11
CA GLN A 478 -16.47 33.23 -23.57
C GLN A 478 -15.82 34.57 -23.16
N TYR A 479 -14.64 34.51 -22.55
CA TYR A 479 -13.97 35.68 -22.01
C TYR A 479 -12.86 36.21 -22.93
N LEU A 480 -12.51 35.51 -24.00
CA LEU A 480 -11.40 35.85 -24.91
C LEU A 480 -10.12 36.12 -24.10
N ASN A 481 -9.49 37.27 -24.32
CA ASN A 481 -8.29 37.70 -23.59
C ASN A 481 -8.60 38.22 -22.17
N ASN A 482 -9.87 38.38 -21.77
CA ASN A 482 -10.24 38.89 -20.46
C ASN A 482 -10.23 37.80 -19.37
N LYS A 483 -9.05 37.24 -19.09
CA LYS A 483 -8.81 36.26 -18.01
C LYS A 483 -9.28 36.77 -16.63
N ALA A 484 -9.16 38.08 -16.38
CA ALA A 484 -9.61 38.71 -15.13
C ALA A 484 -11.14 38.68 -14.94
N GLY A 485 -11.90 38.76 -16.02
CA GLY A 485 -13.36 38.57 -16.00
C GLY A 485 -13.75 37.18 -15.52
N TYR A 486 -13.12 36.14 -16.08
CA TYR A 486 -13.35 34.75 -15.67
C TYR A 486 -13.05 34.53 -14.18
N VAL A 487 -11.87 34.96 -13.73
CA VAL A 487 -11.41 34.86 -12.33
C VAL A 487 -12.30 35.64 -11.37
N THR A 488 -13.00 36.67 -11.86
CA THR A 488 -13.97 37.43 -11.06
C THR A 488 -15.29 36.69 -10.88
N GLU A 489 -15.77 36.05 -11.94
CA GLU A 489 -17.11 35.48 -11.99
C GLU A 489 -17.19 34.04 -11.45
N ILE A 490 -16.09 33.27 -11.53
CA ILE A 490 -16.03 31.84 -11.16
C ILE A 490 -16.59 31.53 -9.75
N TRP A 491 -16.43 32.44 -8.80
CA TRP A 491 -16.86 32.29 -7.41
C TRP A 491 -18.38 32.11 -7.24
N LYS A 492 -19.18 32.53 -8.22
CA LYS A 492 -20.64 32.43 -8.22
C LYS A 492 -21.16 31.01 -8.49
N ILE A 493 -20.29 30.09 -8.91
CA ILE A 493 -20.62 28.70 -9.22
C ILE A 493 -19.77 27.69 -8.44
N ILE A 494 -19.01 28.14 -7.44
CA ILE A 494 -18.24 27.23 -6.58
C ILE A 494 -19.19 26.47 -5.66
N ASN A 495 -19.04 25.15 -5.61
CA ASN A 495 -19.78 24.28 -4.71
C ASN A 495 -19.13 24.27 -3.32
N TRP A 496 -19.56 25.17 -2.44
CA TRP A 496 -19.03 25.29 -1.09
C TRP A 496 -19.40 24.11 -0.20
N LYS A 497 -20.53 23.45 -0.47
CA LYS A 497 -20.92 22.23 0.24
C LYS A 497 -19.89 21.12 0.05
N VAL A 498 -19.41 20.92 -1.18
CA VAL A 498 -18.35 19.95 -1.46
C VAL A 498 -17.03 20.36 -0.79
N ALA A 499 -16.70 21.65 -0.76
CA ALA A 499 -15.53 22.15 -0.04
C ALA A 499 -15.62 21.85 1.47
N GLU A 500 -16.78 22.07 2.10
CA GLU A 500 -17.05 21.71 3.50
C GLU A 500 -16.90 20.21 3.75
N GLU A 501 -17.49 19.37 2.88
CA GLU A 501 -17.36 17.91 3.02
C GLU A 501 -15.90 17.44 2.89
N ARG A 502 -15.12 18.04 1.99
CA ARG A 502 -13.69 17.72 1.84
C ARG A 502 -12.91 18.19 3.07
N PHE A 503 -13.19 19.40 3.55
CA PHE A 503 -12.57 19.95 4.75
C PHE A 503 -12.86 19.10 5.97
N ALA A 504 -14.11 18.66 6.18
CA ALA A 504 -14.50 17.80 7.30
C ALA A 504 -13.81 16.44 7.24
N ARG A 505 -13.85 15.76 6.07
CA ARG A 505 -13.27 14.42 5.88
C ARG A 505 -11.74 14.37 6.06
N GLY A 506 -11.03 15.45 5.72
CA GLY A 506 -9.57 15.45 5.77
C GLY A 506 -8.95 14.45 4.78
N VAL A 507 -7.75 13.96 5.08
CA VAL A 507 -7.00 13.05 4.21
C VAL A 507 -7.50 11.59 4.22
N GLN A 508 -8.42 11.24 5.13
CA GLN A 508 -8.89 9.86 5.35
C GLN A 508 -10.18 9.49 4.58
N GLY A 509 -10.72 10.37 3.75
CA GLY A 509 -11.94 10.09 2.97
C GLY A 509 -11.71 9.29 1.69
N GLU A 510 -12.72 8.53 1.24
CA GLU A 510 -12.75 7.70 0.00
C GLU A 510 -12.41 8.44 -1.32
N VAL A 511 -12.20 9.76 -1.29
CA VAL A 511 -11.96 10.60 -2.48
C VAL A 511 -10.53 11.17 -2.50
N SER A 512 -9.58 10.52 -1.81
CA SER A 512 -8.16 10.82 -2.07
C SER A 512 -7.79 10.23 -3.43
N PHE A 513 -7.83 11.06 -4.47
CA PHE A 513 -7.29 10.69 -5.78
C PHE A 513 -5.77 10.58 -5.62
N LYS A 514 -5.24 9.36 -5.51
CA LYS A 514 -3.80 9.10 -5.51
C LYS A 514 -3.43 8.50 -6.87
N LEU A 515 -2.43 9.06 -7.53
CA LEU A 515 -1.82 8.54 -8.77
C LEU A 515 -0.58 7.72 -8.46
#